data_AF-A0A2A2F5Y9-F1
#
_entry.id   AF-A0A2A2F5Y9-F1
#
_cell.length_a   1.000
_cell.length_b   1.000
_cell.length_c   1.000
_cell.angle_alpha   90.00
_cell.angle_beta   90.00
_cell.angle_gamma   90.00
#
_symmetry.space_group_name_H-M   'P 1'
#
loop_
_entity.id
_entity.type
_entity.pdbx_description
1 polymer ?
#
loop_
_entity_poly.entity_id
_entity_poly.type
_entity_poly.pdbx_seq_one_letter_code
_entity_poly.pdbx_strand_id
1 'polypeptide(L)'
;MDKYDRLLDLIAAHPGADLDELHELADDADGLDAASVDDCLDNALAREDALEANEHYWVMRTGRFHPDEYDHPMTGEWRDRDD
;
A
#
# COMPACT_ATOMS: atom_id res chain seq x y z
N MET A 1 -17.14 0.33 2.57
CA MET A 1 -15.73 0.01 2.29
C MET A 1 -15.40 -1.23 3.08
N ASP A 2 -14.99 -2.28 2.39
CA ASP A 2 -14.55 -3.53 3.00
C ASP A 2 -13.18 -3.35 3.67
N LYS A 3 -12.84 -4.22 4.62
CA LYS A 3 -11.54 -4.17 5.33
C LYS A 3 -10.35 -4.24 4.36
N TYR A 4 -10.50 -5.02 3.30
CA TYR A 4 -9.52 -5.12 2.20
C TYR A 4 -9.30 -3.78 1.47
N ASP A 5 -10.38 -3.08 1.13
CA ASP A 5 -10.31 -1.79 0.42
C ASP A 5 -9.68 -0.71 1.30
N ARG A 6 -9.96 -0.74 2.62
CA ARG A 6 -9.31 0.12 3.61
C ARG A 6 -7.82 -0.15 3.77
N LEU A 7 -7.41 -1.42 3.76
CA LEU A 7 -5.98 -1.75 3.81
C LEU A 7 -5.26 -1.21 2.57
N LEU A 8 -5.84 -1.40 1.38
CA LEU A 8 -5.24 -0.87 0.16
C LEU A 8 -5.16 0.67 0.18
N ASP A 9 -6.20 1.35 0.65
CA ASP A 9 -6.17 2.81 0.83
C ASP A 9 -5.06 3.24 1.80
N LEU A 10 -4.88 2.50 2.89
CA LEU A 10 -3.87 2.76 3.91
C LEU A 10 -2.44 2.58 3.36
N ILE A 11 -2.17 1.49 2.63
CA ILE A 11 -0.87 1.28 1.96
C ILE A 11 -0.67 2.31 0.83
N ALA A 12 -1.74 2.71 0.13
CA ALA A 12 -1.65 3.73 -0.91
C ALA A 12 -1.35 5.12 -0.32
N ALA A 13 -1.92 5.45 0.84
CA ALA A 13 -1.64 6.69 1.56
C ALA A 13 -0.24 6.70 2.19
N HIS A 14 0.29 5.52 2.57
CA HIS A 14 1.60 5.33 3.18
C HIS A 14 2.46 4.33 2.38
N PRO A 15 2.91 4.71 1.17
CA PRO A 15 3.66 3.81 0.31
C PRO A 15 5.03 3.52 0.91
N GLY A 16 5.34 2.24 1.09
CA GLY A 16 6.59 1.80 1.70
C GLY A 16 6.54 1.77 3.23
N ALA A 17 5.34 1.66 3.84
CA ALA A 17 5.21 1.32 5.25
C ALA A 17 5.58 -0.15 5.48
N ASP A 18 6.17 -0.46 6.63
CA ASP A 18 6.39 -1.83 7.09
C ASP A 18 5.17 -2.42 7.83
N LEU A 19 5.20 -3.72 8.14
CA LEU A 19 4.06 -4.40 8.77
C LEU A 19 3.70 -3.82 10.15
N ASP A 20 4.68 -3.37 10.93
CA ASP A 20 4.47 -2.80 12.26
C ASP A 20 3.83 -1.42 12.14
N GLU A 21 4.31 -0.60 11.20
CA GLU A 21 3.68 0.68 10.84
C GLU A 21 2.25 0.49 10.32
N LEU A 22 1.99 -0.52 9.48
CA LEU A 22 0.65 -0.83 9.00
C LEU A 22 -0.29 -1.24 10.15
N HIS A 23 0.20 -1.96 11.16
CA HIS A 23 -0.58 -2.28 12.35
C HIS A 23 -0.89 -1.04 13.19
N GLU A 24 0.08 -0.15 13.37
CA GLU A 24 -0.13 1.10 14.13
C GLU A 24 -1.13 2.02 13.41
N LEU A 25 -0.98 2.19 12.09
CA LEU A 25 -1.91 2.96 11.27
C LEU A 25 -3.29 2.33 11.23
N ALA A 26 -3.38 1.00 11.23
CA ALA A 26 -4.67 0.29 11.29
C ALA A 26 -5.37 0.47 12.64
N ASP A 27 -4.62 0.49 13.74
CA ASP A 27 -5.18 0.76 15.08
C ASP A 27 -5.76 2.19 15.17
N ASP A 28 -5.10 3.16 14.53
CA ASP A 28 -5.61 4.54 14.40
C ASP A 28 -6.80 4.63 13.42
N ALA A 29 -6.83 3.78 12.38
CA ALA A 29 -7.88 3.72 11.38
C ALA A 29 -9.11 2.91 11.87
N ASP A 30 -10.17 3.62 12.23
CA ASP A 30 -11.42 3.01 12.72
C ASP A 30 -11.97 1.89 11.81
N GLY A 31 -11.94 0.66 12.34
CA GLY A 31 -12.50 -0.54 11.72
C GLY A 31 -11.53 -1.32 10.82
N LEU A 32 -10.22 -1.25 11.09
CA LEU A 32 -9.23 -2.21 10.64
C LEU A 32 -8.50 -2.80 11.87
N ASP A 33 -8.66 -4.09 12.14
CA ASP A 33 -7.97 -4.75 13.25
C ASP A 33 -6.64 -5.34 12.75
N ALA A 34 -5.62 -5.45 13.61
CA ALA A 34 -4.33 -6.06 13.24
C ALA A 34 -4.47 -7.46 12.61
N ALA A 35 -5.36 -8.32 13.13
CA ALA A 35 -5.63 -9.62 12.54
C ALA A 35 -6.26 -9.54 11.13
N SER A 36 -6.97 -8.45 10.82
CA SER A 36 -7.51 -8.19 9.49
C SER A 36 -6.48 -7.62 8.54
N VAL A 37 -5.48 -6.88 9.06
CA VAL A 37 -4.34 -6.38 8.27
C VAL A 37 -3.58 -7.56 7.69
N ASP A 38 -3.17 -8.51 8.51
CA ASP A 38 -2.40 -9.68 8.08
C ASP A 38 -3.14 -10.52 7.01
N ASP A 39 -4.42 -10.84 7.26
CA ASP A 39 -5.28 -11.58 6.32
C ASP A 39 -5.49 -10.84 4.99
N CYS A 40 -5.75 -9.52 5.06
CA CYS A 40 -5.97 -8.72 3.86
C CYS A 40 -4.65 -8.48 3.09
N LEU A 41 -3.52 -8.40 3.79
CA LEU A 41 -2.19 -8.21 3.20
C LEU A 41 -1.74 -9.46 2.45
N ASP A 42 -1.88 -10.64 3.05
CA ASP A 42 -1.64 -11.92 2.38
C ASP A 42 -2.50 -12.04 1.11
N ASN A 43 -3.77 -11.66 1.21
CA ASN A 43 -4.69 -11.65 0.08
C ASN A 43 -4.25 -10.66 -1.02
N ALA A 44 -3.81 -9.46 -0.65
CA ALA A 44 -3.34 -8.45 -1.59
C ALA A 44 -2.05 -8.88 -2.31
N LEU A 45 -1.12 -9.52 -1.59
CA LEU A 45 0.10 -10.10 -2.15
C LEU A 45 -0.23 -11.28 -3.09
N ALA A 46 -1.15 -12.17 -2.68
CA ALA A 46 -1.58 -13.32 -3.48
C ALA A 46 -2.30 -12.91 -4.78
N ARG A 47 -2.95 -11.75 -4.78
CA ARG A 47 -3.65 -11.18 -5.93
C ARG A 47 -2.79 -10.26 -6.79
N GLU A 48 -1.54 -10.02 -6.39
CA GLU A 48 -0.64 -9.06 -7.03
C GLU A 48 -1.19 -7.61 -6.98
N ASP A 49 -2.11 -7.33 -6.05
CA ASP A 49 -2.66 -5.99 -5.78
C ASP A 49 -1.71 -5.19 -4.85
N ALA A 50 -0.87 -5.87 -4.08
CA ALA A 50 0.22 -5.28 -3.30
C ALA A 50 1.56 -5.98 -3.60
N LEU A 51 2.65 -5.27 -3.37
CA LEU A 51 4.02 -5.75 -3.51
C LEU A 51 4.74 -5.58 -2.18
N GLU A 52 5.33 -6.66 -1.69
CA GLU A 52 6.33 -6.62 -0.62
C GLU A 52 7.72 -6.55 -1.25
N ALA A 53 8.52 -5.57 -0.86
CA ALA A 53 9.95 -5.57 -1.14
C ALA A 53 10.72 -4.92 0.01
N ASN A 54 11.82 -5.57 0.40
CA ASN A 54 12.66 -5.10 1.50
C ASN A 54 11.88 -4.84 2.80
N GLU A 55 10.92 -5.70 3.16
CA GLU A 55 10.08 -5.58 4.37
C GLU A 55 9.10 -4.40 4.35
N HIS A 56 8.96 -3.70 3.22
CA HIS A 56 8.00 -2.62 3.03
C HIS A 56 6.95 -2.98 1.96
N TYR A 57 5.77 -2.38 2.07
CA TYR A 57 4.61 -2.70 1.24
C TYR A 57 4.20 -1.54 0.34
N TRP A 58 3.85 -1.84 -0.91
CA TRP A 58 3.31 -0.90 -1.89
C TRP A 58 2.07 -1.45 -2.58
N VAL A 59 1.08 -0.60 -2.85
CA VAL A 59 -0.05 -0.99 -3.71
C VAL A 59 0.41 -1.02 -5.16
N MET A 60 0.24 -2.18 -5.79
CA MET A 60 0.46 -2.35 -7.21
C MET A 60 -0.77 -1.83 -7.96
N ARG A 61 -0.60 -0.74 -8.72
CA ARG A 61 -1.68 -0.15 -9.56
C ARG A 61 -1.99 -0.99 -10.81
N THR A 62 -1.86 -2.31 -10.74
CA THR A 62 -2.23 -3.23 -11.83
C THR A 62 -3.73 -3.51 -11.78
N GLY A 63 -4.56 -2.48 -11.92
CA GLY A 63 -6.02 -2.62 -11.90
C GLY A 63 -6.80 -1.33 -11.63
N ARG A 64 -7.74 -1.39 -10.66
CA ARG A 64 -8.78 -0.37 -10.36
C ARG A 64 -8.23 1.00 -9.91
N PHE A 65 -6.99 1.05 -9.45
CA PHE A 65 -6.29 2.27 -9.02
C PHE A 65 -5.59 2.98 -10.19
N HIS A 66 -6.31 3.26 -11.27
CA HIS A 66 -5.80 4.07 -12.39
C HIS A 66 -5.39 5.48 -11.89
N PRO A 67 -4.40 6.18 -12.50
CA PRO A 67 -3.81 7.45 -12.04
C PRO A 67 -4.71 8.64 -11.68
N ASP A 68 -6.04 8.55 -11.77
CA ASP A 68 -6.91 9.72 -11.73
C ASP A 68 -7.24 10.24 -10.33
N GLU A 69 -7.15 9.42 -9.27
CA GLU A 69 -7.70 9.79 -7.93
C GLU A 69 -6.65 10.01 -6.82
N TYR A 70 -5.37 9.74 -7.09
CA TYR A 70 -4.30 10.01 -6.11
C TYR A 70 -3.18 10.83 -6.76
N ASP A 71 -3.08 12.10 -6.36
CA ASP A 71 -2.00 13.03 -6.68
C ASP A 71 -0.73 12.58 -5.93
N HIS A 72 -0.13 11.49 -6.39
CA HIS A 72 1.24 11.21 -6.03
C HIS A 72 2.12 12.12 -6.89
N PRO A 73 3.10 12.84 -6.32
CA PRO A 73 4.15 13.42 -7.12
C PRO A 73 4.76 12.26 -7.90
N MET A 74 4.61 12.29 -9.24
CA MET A 74 5.41 11.43 -10.10
C MET A 74 6.83 11.56 -9.57
N THR A 75 7.45 10.43 -9.25
CA THR A 75 8.90 10.33 -9.07
C THR A 75 9.55 10.64 -10.43
N GLY A 76 9.45 11.90 -10.83
CA GLY A 76 10.15 12.50 -11.93
C GLY A 76 11.61 12.64 -11.53
N GLU A 77 12.45 12.12 -12.42
CA GLU A 77 13.91 12.29 -12.44
C GLU A 77 14.70 11.50 -11.39
N TRP A 78 14.77 10.18 -11.58
CA TRP A 78 16.10 9.56 -11.55
C TRP A 78 16.85 10.07 -12.78
N ARG A 79 17.48 11.22 -12.61
CA ARG A 79 18.36 11.80 -13.61
C ARG A 79 19.55 10.85 -13.78
N ASP A 80 19.57 10.11 -14.88
CA ASP A 80 20.74 9.37 -15.36
C ASP A 80 21.95 10.31 -15.26
N ARG A 81 22.81 10.04 -14.28
CA ARG A 81 24.11 10.71 -14.18
C ARG A 81 25.13 9.80 -14.82
N ASP A 82 25.16 9.85 -16.15
CA ASP A 82 26.32 9.46 -16.94
C ASP A 82 27.05 10.77 -17.32
N ASP A 83 28.17 11.04 -16.64
CA ASP A 83 29.42 11.68 -17.13
C ASP A 83 30.49 11.64 -16.03
#